data_AF-A0A970TYL9-F1
#
_entry.id   AF-A0A970TYL9-F1
#
_cell.length_a   1.000
_cell.length_b   1.000
_cell.length_c   1.000
_cell.angle_alpha   90.00
_cell.angle_beta   90.00
_cell.angle_gamma   90.00
#
_symmetry.space_group_name_H-M   'P 1'
#
loop_
_entity.id
_entity.type
_entity.pdbx_description
1 polymer ?
#
loop_
_entity_poly.entity_id
_entity_poly.type
_entity_poly.pdbx_seq_one_letter_code
_entity_poly.pdbx_strand_id
1 'polypeptide(L)'
;MRKHGLFHVILVFLLILSVQASNAHAWGPRAMRSIAAMSLQVIKDSFPSTFRPGGIVGPNFERDLMAGVSAGWQHLASEVPLSNEAEVMDAIATQIQLLREVQHYVPTAYFAYRMGMLASLTANLMLPYGFVWTDADKELRRQIIADIEANVDRYGFESIQEKRIFIREMKPYFAQKRSYMTEDMRLIAHDYNRTHLNYNGFLKQGGRAYYLRAVVAVADVWYTVLQMDTSVKDFVLPQPSERALTMYFINEMDYLLNEKNNMPQVEKVYLNFEKVNPHLTSAYERLGDIFYANDDETIKLRGVAEWKKAYDFGDVDRRRIGGKLSRHYMEEGKFYLNRFELPTAEETDLNSALEAFTNALNYDRANEDAASYIQSTNVAIRDRNARLEVALSIIATGERVHEEANRFREASDFANAISTYRQAIGFFEAIDDEFKAQYEKANENKRRLTREISDVINEVLDAASQAIDEGDRARDSKQFDVAIGSYQHVPSIVAVIPVSESPNVAKDVDAVIALSEKKVEEAQVEKLRYEQALQAAAEAQGQGGAPGQ
;
A
#
# COMPACT_ATOMS: atom_id res chain seq x y z
N MET A 1 -19.53 41.83 -22.15
CA MET A 1 -18.70 41.47 -23.33
C MET A 1 -17.39 40.73 -22.99
N ARG A 2 -17.31 39.90 -21.92
CA ARG A 2 -16.06 39.18 -21.54
C ARG A 2 -16.10 37.65 -21.73
N LYS A 3 -17.25 37.07 -22.10
CA LYS A 3 -17.41 35.60 -22.22
C LYS A 3 -16.95 35.03 -23.57
N HIS A 4 -16.97 35.80 -24.65
CA HIS A 4 -16.53 35.32 -25.97
C HIS A 4 -15.00 35.29 -26.13
N GLY A 5 -14.27 36.18 -25.45
CA GLY A 5 -12.80 36.18 -25.47
C GLY A 5 -12.19 34.95 -24.80
N LEU A 6 -12.74 34.52 -23.65
CA LEU A 6 -12.27 33.32 -22.96
C LEU A 6 -12.51 32.05 -23.79
N PHE A 7 -13.64 31.99 -24.50
CA PHE A 7 -13.97 30.85 -25.36
C PHE A 7 -13.04 30.74 -26.58
N HIS A 8 -12.65 31.87 -27.17
CA HIS A 8 -11.69 31.88 -28.29
C HIS A 8 -10.27 31.52 -27.82
N VAL A 9 -9.86 31.96 -26.63
CA VAL A 9 -8.55 31.59 -26.06
C VAL A 9 -8.50 30.10 -25.74
N ILE A 10 -9.55 29.52 -25.14
CA ILE A 10 -9.62 28.08 -24.87
C ILE A 10 -9.64 27.26 -26.17
N LEU A 11 -10.37 27.72 -27.19
CA LEU A 11 -10.45 27.03 -28.48
C LEU A 11 -9.13 27.11 -29.26
N VAL A 12 -8.41 28.22 -29.18
CA VAL A 12 -7.05 28.37 -29.73
C VAL A 12 -6.03 27.54 -28.93
N PHE A 13 -6.14 27.46 -27.60
CA PHE A 13 -5.27 26.60 -26.79
C PHE A 13 -5.53 25.11 -27.05
N LEU A 14 -6.78 24.69 -27.26
CA LEU A 14 -7.16 23.34 -27.68
C LEU A 14 -6.70 23.03 -29.12
N LEU A 15 -6.73 24.01 -30.03
CA LEU A 15 -6.19 23.86 -31.39
C LEU A 15 -4.66 23.79 -31.41
N ILE A 16 -3.98 24.52 -30.53
CA ILE A 16 -2.52 24.47 -30.38
C ILE A 16 -2.08 23.19 -29.66
N LEU A 17 -2.86 22.68 -28.71
CA LEU A 17 -2.64 21.38 -28.06
C LEU A 17 -2.92 20.18 -28.98
N SER A 18 -3.78 20.33 -30.00
CA SER A 18 -4.00 19.29 -31.02
C SER A 18 -3.01 19.33 -32.19
N VAL A 19 -2.10 20.32 -32.22
CA VAL A 19 -0.94 20.39 -33.13
C VAL A 19 0.33 19.80 -32.48
N GLN A 20 0.24 19.31 -31.24
CA GLN A 20 1.35 18.57 -30.62
C GLN A 20 1.50 17.17 -31.22
N ALA A 21 2.62 17.01 -31.92
CA ALA A 21 3.24 15.76 -32.35
C ALA A 21 2.25 14.70 -32.85
N SER A 22 1.82 14.83 -34.11
CA SER A 22 1.45 13.63 -34.86
C SER A 22 2.68 12.71 -34.83
N ASN A 23 2.56 11.61 -34.09
CA ASN A 23 3.56 10.55 -34.05
C ASN A 23 4.02 10.31 -35.49
N ALA A 24 5.32 10.42 -35.72
CA ALA A 24 5.94 10.42 -37.04
C ALA A 24 5.88 9.01 -37.67
N HIS A 25 4.69 8.47 -37.88
CA HIS A 25 4.45 7.26 -38.66
C HIS A 25 4.64 7.59 -40.13
N ALA A 26 5.37 6.76 -40.89
CA ALA A 26 5.58 7.05 -42.31
C ALA A 26 4.43 6.58 -43.20
N TRP A 27 3.56 5.72 -42.67
CA TRP A 27 2.20 5.54 -43.14
C TRP A 27 1.28 6.17 -42.12
N GLY A 28 0.24 6.89 -42.55
CA GLY A 28 -0.78 7.38 -41.61
C GLY A 28 -1.46 6.22 -40.87
N PRO A 29 -2.11 6.46 -39.71
CA PRO A 29 -2.65 5.39 -38.87
C PRO A 29 -3.59 4.43 -39.58
N ARG A 30 -4.46 4.92 -40.49
CA ARG A 30 -5.38 4.10 -41.27
C ARG A 30 -4.62 3.27 -42.30
N ALA A 31 -3.70 3.90 -43.03
CA ALA A 31 -2.90 3.18 -44.02
C ALA A 31 -2.08 2.05 -43.37
N MET A 32 -1.46 2.31 -42.22
CA MET A 32 -0.67 1.33 -41.51
C MET A 32 -1.52 0.14 -40.99
N ARG A 33 -2.71 0.42 -40.42
CA ARG A 33 -3.65 -0.65 -40.02
C ARG A 33 -4.11 -1.49 -41.21
N SER A 34 -4.37 -0.85 -42.34
CA SER A 34 -4.76 -1.53 -43.58
C SER A 34 -3.64 -2.44 -44.10
N ILE A 35 -2.39 -1.94 -44.12
CA ILE A 35 -1.21 -2.74 -44.48
C ILE A 35 -1.11 -3.97 -43.58
N ALA A 36 -1.14 -3.78 -42.26
CA ALA A 36 -1.02 -4.88 -41.31
C ALA A 36 -2.15 -5.91 -41.43
N ALA A 37 -3.40 -5.45 -41.62
CA ALA A 37 -4.56 -6.34 -41.78
C ALA A 37 -4.45 -7.18 -43.06
N MET A 38 -4.06 -6.55 -44.17
CA MET A 38 -3.87 -7.26 -45.44
C MET A 38 -2.67 -8.21 -45.37
N SER A 39 -1.56 -7.81 -44.75
CA SER A 39 -0.41 -8.71 -44.54
C SER A 39 -0.80 -9.92 -43.70
N LEU A 40 -1.66 -9.74 -42.70
CA LEU A 40 -2.12 -10.84 -41.85
C LEU A 40 -2.98 -11.80 -42.68
N GLN A 41 -3.88 -11.28 -43.48
CA GLN A 41 -4.71 -12.07 -44.38
C GLN A 41 -3.86 -12.88 -45.37
N VAL A 42 -2.76 -12.31 -45.88
CA VAL A 42 -1.83 -13.00 -46.80
C VAL A 42 -1.11 -14.18 -46.14
N ILE A 43 -0.77 -14.10 -44.85
CA ILE A 43 0.01 -15.16 -44.17
C ILE A 43 -0.84 -16.14 -43.37
N LYS A 44 -2.12 -15.82 -43.11
CA LYS A 44 -2.99 -16.59 -42.22
C LYS A 44 -3.13 -18.06 -42.65
N ASP A 45 -3.21 -18.29 -43.96
CA ASP A 45 -3.34 -19.63 -44.54
C ASP A 45 -2.03 -20.45 -44.43
N SER A 46 -0.88 -19.78 -44.34
CA SER A 46 0.42 -20.44 -44.17
C SER A 46 0.67 -20.91 -42.73
N PHE A 47 0.03 -20.27 -41.74
CA PHE A 47 0.19 -20.60 -40.32
C PHE A 47 -1.15 -20.69 -39.58
N PRO A 48 -2.05 -21.60 -39.98
CA PRO A 48 -3.41 -21.66 -39.46
C PRO A 48 -3.46 -22.02 -37.96
N SER A 49 -2.47 -22.72 -37.42
CA SER A 49 -2.37 -23.06 -35.99
C SER A 49 -1.86 -21.91 -35.12
N THR A 50 -1.17 -20.94 -35.71
CA THR A 50 -0.66 -19.76 -34.99
C THR A 50 -1.81 -18.77 -34.80
N PHE A 51 -2.52 -18.39 -35.86
CA PHE A 51 -3.48 -17.27 -35.83
C PHE A 51 -4.91 -17.62 -35.42
N ARG A 52 -5.19 -18.82 -34.88
CA ARG A 52 -6.53 -19.22 -34.41
C ARG A 52 -6.79 -18.75 -32.97
N PRO A 53 -8.06 -18.48 -32.59
CA PRO A 53 -8.45 -18.33 -31.20
C PRO A 53 -8.08 -19.62 -30.42
N GLY A 54 -7.15 -19.52 -29.47
CA GLY A 54 -6.57 -20.66 -28.75
C GLY A 54 -5.32 -21.30 -29.40
N GLY A 55 -4.81 -20.70 -30.48
CA GLY A 55 -3.50 -21.03 -31.04
C GLY A 55 -2.34 -20.61 -30.14
N ILE A 56 -1.10 -20.89 -30.57
CA ILE A 56 0.13 -20.71 -29.79
C ILE A 56 0.27 -19.28 -29.21
N VAL A 57 -0.28 -18.29 -29.90
CA VAL A 57 -0.20 -16.86 -29.54
C VAL A 57 -1.45 -16.32 -28.82
N GLY A 58 -2.45 -17.17 -28.56
CA GLY A 58 -3.65 -16.83 -27.78
C GLY A 58 -4.79 -16.12 -28.54
N PRO A 59 -5.95 -15.90 -27.89
CA PRO A 59 -7.18 -15.41 -28.53
C PRO A 59 -7.15 -13.94 -28.94
N ASN A 60 -6.23 -13.13 -28.39
CA ASN A 60 -6.18 -11.68 -28.61
C ASN A 60 -5.06 -11.24 -29.57
N PHE A 61 -4.44 -12.18 -30.29
CA PHE A 61 -3.27 -11.91 -31.12
C PHE A 61 -3.46 -10.76 -32.10
N GLU A 62 -4.56 -10.76 -32.88
CA GLU A 62 -4.81 -9.71 -33.88
C GLU A 62 -4.93 -8.32 -33.22
N ARG A 63 -5.57 -8.25 -32.05
CA ARG A 63 -5.71 -7.00 -31.28
C ARG A 63 -4.37 -6.48 -30.79
N ASP A 64 -3.55 -7.35 -30.20
CA ASP A 64 -2.26 -6.97 -29.64
C ASP A 64 -1.25 -6.62 -30.74
N LEU A 65 -1.32 -7.32 -31.89
CA LEU A 65 -0.61 -6.95 -33.10
C LEU A 65 -1.00 -5.55 -33.58
N MET A 66 -2.30 -5.25 -33.69
CA MET A 66 -2.76 -3.93 -34.12
C MET A 66 -2.40 -2.82 -33.13
N ALA A 67 -2.32 -3.13 -31.83
CA ALA A 67 -1.79 -2.21 -30.83
C ALA A 67 -0.32 -1.89 -31.11
N GLY A 68 0.50 -2.90 -31.42
CA GLY A 68 1.91 -2.70 -31.79
C GLY A 68 2.10 -1.93 -33.09
N VAL A 69 1.25 -2.19 -34.09
CA VAL A 69 1.23 -1.40 -35.32
C VAL A 69 0.94 0.07 -35.05
N SER A 70 0.00 0.34 -34.14
CA SER A 70 -0.40 1.70 -33.77
C SER A 70 0.65 2.42 -32.92
N ALA A 71 1.35 1.69 -32.04
CA ALA A 71 2.49 2.22 -31.28
C ALA A 71 3.63 2.66 -32.24
N GLY A 72 3.84 1.90 -33.31
CA GLY A 72 4.80 2.22 -34.35
C GLY A 72 6.23 1.82 -34.00
N TRP A 73 7.14 2.08 -34.93
CA TRP A 73 8.56 1.69 -34.82
C TRP A 73 9.37 2.54 -33.84
N GLN A 74 8.85 3.70 -33.42
CA GLN A 74 9.56 4.62 -32.53
C GLN A 74 9.83 4.00 -31.16
N HIS A 75 8.97 3.10 -30.69
CA HIS A 75 9.20 2.31 -29.49
C HIS A 75 10.39 1.34 -29.61
N LEU A 76 10.82 1.01 -30.83
CA LEU A 76 12.04 0.24 -31.09
C LEU A 76 13.27 1.15 -31.24
N ALA A 77 13.07 2.43 -31.56
CA ALA A 77 14.15 3.39 -31.83
C ALA A 77 14.94 3.80 -30.58
N SER A 78 14.37 3.61 -29.38
CA SER A 78 15.10 3.80 -28.11
C SER A 78 16.14 2.72 -27.86
N GLU A 79 16.04 1.56 -28.53
CA GLU A 79 16.89 0.39 -28.34
C GLU A 79 17.87 0.17 -29.50
N VAL A 80 17.57 0.73 -30.69
CA VAL A 80 18.35 0.51 -31.92
C VAL A 80 18.53 1.84 -32.66
N PRO A 81 19.75 2.18 -33.11
CA PRO A 81 19.96 3.37 -33.93
C PRO A 81 19.23 3.22 -35.28
N LEU A 82 18.64 4.31 -35.77
CA LEU A 82 17.86 4.37 -37.03
C LEU A 82 18.25 5.61 -37.86
N SER A 83 19.54 5.97 -37.80
CA SER A 83 20.11 7.23 -38.32
C SER A 83 20.39 7.18 -39.81
N ASN A 84 20.33 6.00 -40.42
CA ASN A 84 20.45 5.80 -41.86
C ASN A 84 19.71 4.53 -42.28
N GLU A 85 19.60 4.32 -43.59
CA GLU A 85 18.85 3.20 -44.15
C GLU A 85 19.44 1.83 -43.78
N ALA A 86 20.77 1.71 -43.71
CA ALA A 86 21.42 0.45 -43.36
C ALA A 86 21.09 0.04 -41.91
N GLU A 87 21.13 1.00 -40.98
CA GLU A 87 20.72 0.80 -39.59
C GLU A 87 19.25 0.37 -39.48
N VAL A 88 18.34 0.91 -40.30
CA VAL A 88 16.93 0.46 -40.34
C VAL A 88 16.83 -0.99 -40.80
N MET A 89 17.56 -1.38 -41.86
CA MET A 89 17.56 -2.77 -42.33
C MET A 89 18.13 -3.73 -41.28
N ASP A 90 19.21 -3.33 -40.59
CA ASP A 90 19.82 -4.10 -39.52
C ASP A 90 18.86 -4.23 -38.33
N ALA A 91 18.11 -3.16 -37.99
CA ALA A 91 17.07 -3.21 -36.97
C ALA A 91 15.96 -4.22 -37.30
N ILE A 92 15.47 -4.24 -38.55
CA ILE A 92 14.50 -5.25 -38.98
C ILE A 92 15.12 -6.66 -38.86
N ALA A 93 16.40 -6.84 -39.25
CA ALA A 93 17.10 -8.13 -39.13
C ALA A 93 17.15 -8.61 -37.68
N THR A 94 17.58 -7.75 -36.76
CA THR A 94 17.69 -8.04 -35.33
C THR A 94 16.33 -8.36 -34.72
N GLN A 95 15.28 -7.64 -35.09
CA GLN A 95 13.93 -7.94 -34.61
C GLN A 95 13.41 -9.28 -35.13
N ILE A 96 13.69 -9.62 -36.40
CA ILE A 96 13.35 -10.95 -36.94
C ILE A 96 14.06 -12.03 -36.12
N GLN A 97 15.37 -11.90 -35.86
CA GLN A 97 16.12 -12.86 -35.05
C GLN A 97 15.57 -13.01 -33.64
N LEU A 98 15.34 -11.88 -32.97
CA LEU A 98 14.84 -11.86 -31.61
C LEU A 98 13.48 -12.56 -31.51
N LEU A 99 12.55 -12.25 -32.41
CA LEU A 99 11.22 -12.86 -32.42
C LEU A 99 11.23 -14.33 -32.85
N ARG A 100 12.16 -14.73 -33.71
CA ARG A 100 12.39 -16.15 -34.01
C ARG A 100 12.84 -16.90 -32.75
N GLU A 101 13.83 -16.38 -32.05
CA GLU A 101 14.36 -17.04 -30.85
C GLU A 101 13.32 -17.09 -29.71
N VAL A 102 12.61 -15.98 -29.47
CA VAL A 102 11.58 -15.89 -28.42
C VAL A 102 10.45 -16.89 -28.61
N GLN A 103 10.12 -17.29 -29.84
CA GLN A 103 9.06 -18.29 -30.06
C GLN A 103 9.36 -19.65 -29.40
N HIS A 104 10.63 -19.97 -29.12
CA HIS A 104 10.99 -21.15 -28.34
C HIS A 104 10.55 -21.07 -26.87
N TYR A 105 10.17 -19.88 -26.38
CA TYR A 105 9.80 -19.61 -24.99
C TYR A 105 8.28 -19.47 -24.78
N VAL A 106 7.47 -19.92 -25.75
CA VAL A 106 6.01 -19.75 -25.81
C VAL A 106 5.60 -18.28 -26.04
N PRO A 107 5.16 -17.93 -27.25
CA PRO A 107 4.66 -16.60 -27.57
C PRO A 107 3.52 -16.10 -26.67
N THR A 108 3.54 -14.81 -26.36
CA THR A 108 2.49 -14.13 -25.57
C THR A 108 1.86 -12.96 -26.34
N ALA A 109 1.00 -12.19 -25.67
CA ALA A 109 0.48 -10.92 -26.20
C ALA A 109 1.58 -9.93 -26.61
N TYR A 110 2.73 -9.93 -25.92
CA TYR A 110 3.84 -9.03 -26.25
C TYR A 110 4.56 -9.42 -27.53
N PHE A 111 4.63 -10.73 -27.83
CA PHE A 111 5.15 -11.21 -29.12
C PHE A 111 4.32 -10.66 -30.29
N ALA A 112 3.00 -10.69 -30.17
CA ALA A 112 2.07 -10.10 -31.15
C ALA A 112 2.29 -8.60 -31.32
N TYR A 113 2.38 -7.88 -30.19
CA TYR A 113 2.67 -6.45 -30.16
C TYR A 113 3.99 -6.13 -30.87
N ARG A 114 5.05 -6.89 -30.63
CA ARG A 114 6.34 -6.73 -31.32
C ARG A 114 6.29 -7.04 -32.80
N MET A 115 5.52 -8.05 -33.23
CA MET A 115 5.24 -8.33 -34.64
C MET A 115 4.57 -7.14 -35.33
N GLY A 116 3.67 -6.43 -34.63
CA GLY A 116 3.05 -5.20 -35.12
C GLY A 116 4.03 -4.04 -35.28
N MET A 117 4.92 -3.82 -34.31
CA MET A 117 5.96 -2.79 -34.42
C MET A 117 6.95 -3.10 -35.55
N LEU A 118 7.32 -4.37 -35.74
CA LEU A 118 8.14 -4.83 -36.85
C LEU A 118 7.47 -4.58 -38.22
N ALA A 119 6.14 -4.76 -38.30
CA ALA A 119 5.38 -4.41 -39.49
C ALA A 119 5.44 -2.92 -39.79
N SER A 120 5.30 -2.07 -38.76
CA SER A 120 5.44 -0.61 -38.93
C SER A 120 6.83 -0.24 -39.44
N LEU A 121 7.89 -0.79 -38.84
CA LEU A 121 9.28 -0.55 -39.25
C LEU A 121 9.50 -0.94 -40.72
N THR A 122 9.05 -2.13 -41.09
CA THR A 122 9.19 -2.68 -42.46
C THR A 122 8.38 -1.88 -43.48
N ALA A 123 7.11 -1.59 -43.18
CA ALA A 123 6.24 -0.83 -44.08
C ALA A 123 6.81 0.57 -44.35
N ASN A 124 7.34 1.25 -43.33
CA ASN A 124 7.95 2.56 -43.50
C ASN A 124 9.22 2.49 -44.37
N LEU A 125 10.04 1.45 -44.25
CA LEU A 125 11.20 1.28 -45.13
C LEU A 125 10.78 1.15 -46.61
N MET A 126 9.59 0.59 -46.88
CA MET A 126 9.07 0.38 -48.23
C MET A 126 8.46 1.62 -48.89
N LEU A 127 8.28 2.73 -48.15
CA LEU A 127 7.73 3.98 -48.68
C LEU A 127 8.84 4.99 -48.99
N PRO A 128 8.82 5.67 -50.16
CA PRO A 128 9.69 6.84 -50.40
C PRO A 128 9.45 7.92 -49.33
N TYR A 129 10.51 8.50 -48.78
CA TYR A 129 10.43 9.40 -47.61
C TYR A 129 9.81 8.74 -46.36
N GLY A 130 9.81 7.40 -46.29
CA GLY A 130 9.36 6.67 -45.13
C GLY A 130 10.26 6.90 -43.91
N PHE A 131 11.57 6.85 -44.13
CA PHE A 131 12.59 7.36 -43.22
C PHE A 131 13.24 8.59 -43.83
N VAL A 132 13.41 9.62 -43.01
CA VAL A 132 14.00 10.90 -43.41
C VAL A 132 14.87 11.42 -42.28
N TRP A 133 16.02 11.98 -42.63
CA TRP A 133 17.02 12.43 -41.66
C TRP A 133 17.30 13.93 -41.76
N THR A 134 16.87 14.60 -42.84
CA THR A 134 17.00 16.05 -43.02
C THR A 134 15.70 16.78 -42.69
N ASP A 135 15.78 18.04 -42.27
CA ASP A 135 14.58 18.81 -41.92
C ASP A 135 13.70 19.16 -43.13
N ALA A 136 14.31 19.36 -44.30
CA ALA A 136 13.57 19.55 -45.55
C ALA A 136 12.74 18.31 -45.91
N ASP A 137 13.33 17.13 -45.75
CA ASP A 137 12.64 15.86 -46.03
C ASP A 137 11.54 15.56 -45.00
N LYS A 138 11.69 16.02 -43.74
CA LYS A 138 10.64 15.88 -42.71
C LYS A 138 9.36 16.62 -43.07
N GLU A 139 9.47 17.82 -43.64
CA GLU A 139 8.30 18.59 -44.08
C GLU A 139 7.60 17.91 -45.26
N LEU A 140 8.39 17.54 -46.28
CA LEU A 140 7.87 16.84 -47.46
C LEU A 140 7.20 15.51 -47.08
N ARG A 141 7.83 14.74 -46.18
CA ARG A 141 7.26 13.51 -45.62
C ARG A 141 5.87 13.73 -45.01
N ARG A 142 5.68 14.81 -44.23
CA ARG A 142 4.38 15.12 -43.61
C ARG A 142 3.29 15.30 -44.66
N GLN A 143 3.58 16.01 -45.74
CA GLN A 143 2.64 16.24 -46.85
C GLN A 143 2.30 14.94 -47.58
N ILE A 144 3.32 14.13 -47.89
CA ILE A 144 3.16 12.81 -48.53
C ILE A 144 2.26 11.89 -47.68
N ILE A 145 2.50 11.82 -46.37
CA ILE A 145 1.72 10.98 -45.46
C ILE A 145 0.26 11.41 -45.43
N ALA A 146 0.00 12.71 -45.32
CA ALA A 146 -1.36 13.25 -45.27
C ALA A 146 -2.14 12.91 -46.55
N ASP A 147 -1.49 13.04 -47.71
CA ASP A 147 -2.09 12.73 -49.01
C ASP A 147 -2.33 11.22 -49.20
N ILE A 148 -1.41 10.37 -48.75
CA ILE A 148 -1.59 8.91 -48.73
C ILE A 148 -2.77 8.52 -47.84
N GLU A 149 -2.85 9.08 -46.63
CA GLU A 149 -3.91 8.78 -45.67
C GLU A 149 -5.30 9.19 -46.21
N ALA A 150 -5.38 10.32 -46.92
CA ALA A 150 -6.61 10.79 -47.56
C ALA A 150 -7.08 9.88 -48.71
N ASN A 151 -6.20 9.07 -49.29
CA ASN A 151 -6.49 8.27 -50.47
C ASN A 151 -6.36 6.75 -50.26
N VAL A 152 -6.00 6.28 -49.06
CA VAL A 152 -5.73 4.86 -48.81
C VAL A 152 -6.93 3.95 -49.09
N ASP A 153 -8.16 4.43 -48.93
CA ASP A 153 -9.38 3.65 -49.22
C ASP A 153 -9.50 3.25 -50.70
N ARG A 154 -8.77 3.95 -51.59
CA ARG A 154 -8.71 3.64 -53.01
C ARG A 154 -7.66 2.59 -53.34
N TYR A 155 -6.82 2.21 -52.37
CA TYR A 155 -5.77 1.21 -52.57
C TYR A 155 -6.35 -0.19 -52.40
N GLY A 156 -6.81 -0.77 -53.52
CA GLY A 156 -7.19 -2.18 -53.55
C GLY A 156 -5.98 -3.09 -53.43
N PHE A 157 -6.09 -4.12 -52.58
CA PHE A 157 -5.10 -5.20 -52.49
C PHE A 157 -5.40 -6.32 -53.48
N GLU A 158 -4.40 -6.67 -54.27
CA GLU A 158 -4.37 -7.88 -55.11
C GLU A 158 -3.03 -8.56 -54.83
N SER A 159 -3.04 -9.88 -54.64
CA SER A 159 -1.79 -10.60 -54.35
C SER A 159 -0.89 -10.58 -55.59
N ILE A 160 0.21 -9.84 -55.50
CA ILE A 160 1.21 -9.72 -56.57
C ILE A 160 2.29 -10.82 -56.52
N GLN A 161 2.21 -11.75 -55.55
CA GLN A 161 3.25 -12.76 -55.32
C GLN A 161 2.64 -14.10 -54.89
N GLU A 162 2.90 -15.14 -55.68
CA GLU A 162 2.32 -16.49 -55.53
C GLU A 162 2.85 -17.25 -54.30
N LYS A 163 4.12 -17.06 -53.93
CA LYS A 163 4.78 -17.76 -52.80
C LYS A 163 5.52 -16.79 -51.90
N ARG A 164 5.45 -16.99 -50.59
CA ARG A 164 6.18 -16.19 -49.60
C ARG A 164 7.69 -16.41 -49.73
N ILE A 165 8.46 -15.35 -49.49
CA ILE A 165 9.92 -15.40 -49.51
C ILE A 165 10.41 -15.49 -48.07
N PHE A 166 11.23 -16.50 -47.79
CA PHE A 166 12.01 -16.55 -46.56
C PHE A 166 13.25 -15.65 -46.72
N ILE A 167 13.34 -14.60 -45.91
CA ILE A 167 14.39 -13.59 -46.03
C ILE A 167 15.66 -14.10 -45.36
N ARG A 168 16.68 -14.41 -46.16
CA ARG A 168 18.00 -14.86 -45.68
C ARG A 168 18.95 -13.71 -45.42
N GLU A 169 18.90 -12.70 -46.31
CA GLU A 169 19.74 -11.51 -46.27
C GLU A 169 18.88 -10.27 -46.52
N MET A 170 18.97 -9.29 -45.63
CA MET A 170 18.09 -8.10 -45.67
C MET A 170 18.44 -7.16 -46.82
N LYS A 171 19.74 -6.89 -47.05
CA LYS A 171 20.18 -5.93 -48.06
C LYS A 171 19.79 -6.36 -49.49
N PRO A 172 20.06 -7.60 -49.95
CA PRO A 172 19.63 -8.04 -51.28
C PRO A 172 18.10 -8.05 -51.43
N TYR A 173 17.38 -8.47 -50.38
CA TYR A 173 15.92 -8.50 -50.39
C TYR A 173 15.32 -7.10 -50.61
N PHE A 174 15.72 -6.11 -49.81
CA PHE A 174 15.21 -4.76 -49.94
C PHE A 174 15.71 -4.05 -51.21
N ALA A 175 16.95 -4.29 -51.63
CA ALA A 175 17.47 -3.75 -52.89
C ALA A 175 16.64 -4.21 -54.09
N GLN A 176 16.21 -5.48 -54.11
CA GLN A 176 15.33 -6.01 -55.16
C GLN A 176 13.93 -5.37 -55.09
N LYS A 177 13.33 -5.28 -53.89
CA LYS A 177 11.95 -4.78 -53.72
C LYS A 177 11.85 -3.25 -53.85
N ARG A 178 12.97 -2.53 -53.74
CA ARG A 178 13.08 -1.06 -53.78
C ARG A 178 14.01 -0.57 -54.90
N SER A 179 14.15 -1.32 -55.98
CA SER A 179 15.14 -1.07 -57.05
C SER A 179 15.10 0.32 -57.70
N TYR A 180 13.96 1.01 -57.66
CA TYR A 180 13.76 2.36 -58.22
C TYR A 180 13.52 3.45 -57.16
N MET A 181 13.78 3.15 -55.88
CA MET A 181 13.40 4.02 -54.77
C MET A 181 14.06 5.42 -54.83
N THR A 182 15.30 5.49 -55.31
CA THR A 182 16.01 6.79 -55.42
C THR A 182 15.39 7.68 -56.49
N GLU A 183 15.06 7.11 -57.65
CA GLU A 183 14.40 7.79 -58.77
C GLU A 183 12.99 8.22 -58.37
N ASP A 184 12.25 7.33 -57.71
CA ASP A 184 10.92 7.58 -57.19
C ASP A 184 10.92 8.77 -56.21
N MET A 185 11.88 8.82 -55.27
CA MET A 185 12.03 9.94 -54.34
C MET A 185 12.25 11.27 -55.07
N ARG A 186 13.04 11.29 -56.15
CA ARG A 186 13.29 12.50 -56.95
C ARG A 186 12.04 12.98 -57.67
N LEU A 187 11.27 12.06 -58.27
CA LEU A 187 10.02 12.39 -58.97
C LEU A 187 8.97 12.94 -57.99
N ILE A 188 8.84 12.32 -56.81
CA ILE A 188 7.93 12.79 -55.77
C ILE A 188 8.33 14.18 -55.28
N ALA A 189 9.60 14.42 -54.96
CA ALA A 189 10.05 15.75 -54.55
C ALA A 189 9.85 16.81 -55.66
N HIS A 190 10.05 16.43 -56.92
CA HIS A 190 9.78 17.32 -58.05
C HIS A 190 8.30 17.72 -58.11
N ASP A 191 7.39 16.77 -57.90
CA ASP A 191 5.96 17.02 -57.98
C ASP A 191 5.40 17.89 -56.84
N TYR A 192 5.95 17.74 -55.64
CA TYR A 192 5.57 18.55 -54.48
C TYR A 192 6.21 19.94 -54.49
N ASN A 193 7.50 20.02 -54.84
CA ASN A 193 8.26 21.26 -54.67
C ASN A 193 8.29 22.15 -55.91
N ARG A 194 8.11 21.61 -57.13
CA ARG A 194 8.31 22.36 -58.37
C ARG A 194 7.07 22.48 -59.25
N THR A 195 6.29 21.40 -59.41
CA THR A 195 5.13 21.41 -60.32
C THR A 195 3.81 21.65 -59.61
N HIS A 196 3.78 21.56 -58.27
CA HIS A 196 2.58 21.65 -57.44
C HIS A 196 1.48 20.64 -57.81
N LEU A 197 1.85 19.55 -58.49
CA LEU A 197 0.94 18.44 -58.77
C LEU A 197 0.67 17.63 -57.48
N ASN A 198 1.59 17.66 -56.52
CA ASN A 198 1.51 16.96 -55.24
C ASN A 198 1.07 15.50 -55.45
N TYR A 199 0.07 15.02 -54.69
CA TYR A 199 -0.49 13.68 -54.85
C TYR A 199 -0.92 13.33 -56.28
N ASN A 200 -1.45 14.30 -57.04
CA ASN A 200 -1.99 14.05 -58.38
C ASN A 200 -0.90 13.78 -59.44
N GLY A 201 0.37 13.97 -59.09
CA GLY A 201 1.52 13.56 -59.88
C GLY A 201 1.85 12.07 -59.68
N PHE A 202 3.12 11.77 -59.45
CA PHE A 202 3.64 10.41 -59.38
C PHE A 202 2.99 9.54 -58.28
N LEU A 203 2.66 10.13 -57.13
CA LEU A 203 2.07 9.38 -56.00
C LEU A 203 0.67 8.83 -56.26
N LYS A 204 -0.10 9.39 -57.20
CA LYS A 204 -1.44 8.88 -57.53
C LYS A 204 -1.42 7.41 -57.96
N GLN A 205 -0.41 7.03 -58.74
CA GLN A 205 -0.20 5.66 -59.19
C GLN A 205 0.83 4.93 -58.33
N GLY A 206 1.93 5.60 -57.98
CA GLY A 206 3.01 5.04 -57.15
C GLY A 206 2.53 4.63 -55.76
N GLY A 207 1.63 5.40 -55.14
CA GLY A 207 1.11 5.13 -53.79
C GLY A 207 0.47 3.74 -53.63
N ARG A 208 -0.36 3.32 -54.60
CA ARG A 208 -0.92 1.95 -54.61
C ARG A 208 0.18 0.89 -54.75
N ALA A 209 1.18 1.13 -55.60
CA ALA A 209 2.28 0.20 -55.78
C ALA A 209 3.14 0.05 -54.51
N TYR A 210 3.45 1.15 -53.80
CA TYR A 210 4.15 1.10 -52.51
C TYR A 210 3.33 0.39 -51.45
N TYR A 211 2.02 0.64 -51.41
CA TYR A 211 1.11 -0.05 -50.49
C TYR A 211 1.15 -1.58 -50.70
N LEU A 212 1.02 -2.05 -51.94
CA LEU A 212 1.10 -3.49 -52.26
C LEU A 212 2.46 -4.08 -51.89
N ARG A 213 3.56 -3.38 -52.20
CA ARG A 213 4.93 -3.81 -51.85
C ARG A 213 5.13 -3.86 -50.34
N ALA A 214 4.60 -2.90 -49.59
CA ALA A 214 4.66 -2.88 -48.13
C ALA A 214 3.89 -4.07 -47.53
N VAL A 215 2.67 -4.35 -48.02
CA VAL A 215 1.89 -5.52 -47.58
C VAL A 215 2.68 -6.82 -47.78
N VAL A 216 3.28 -6.98 -48.97
CA VAL A 216 4.08 -8.16 -49.31
C VAL A 216 5.35 -8.26 -48.46
N ALA A 217 6.06 -7.15 -48.25
CA ALA A 217 7.28 -7.14 -47.45
C ALA A 217 7.02 -7.48 -45.98
N VAL A 218 5.97 -6.91 -45.39
CA VAL A 218 5.53 -7.24 -44.02
C VAL A 218 5.14 -8.72 -43.93
N ALA A 219 4.40 -9.24 -44.92
CA ALA A 219 4.04 -10.66 -44.96
C ALA A 219 5.26 -11.58 -45.06
N ASP A 220 6.26 -11.25 -45.88
CA ASP A 220 7.51 -12.01 -46.00
C ASP A 220 8.35 -11.94 -44.71
N VAL A 221 8.40 -10.77 -44.05
CA VAL A 221 9.06 -10.61 -42.74
C VAL A 221 8.39 -11.47 -41.68
N TRP A 222 7.07 -11.42 -41.56
CA TRP A 222 6.33 -12.27 -40.62
C TRP A 222 6.44 -13.76 -40.95
N TYR A 223 6.41 -14.12 -42.23
CA TYR A 223 6.67 -15.49 -42.68
C TYR A 223 8.06 -15.95 -42.24
N THR A 224 9.07 -15.09 -42.40
CA THR A 224 10.43 -15.33 -41.95
C THR A 224 10.50 -15.46 -40.43
N VAL A 225 9.69 -14.73 -39.65
CA VAL A 225 9.65 -14.89 -38.19
C VAL A 225 9.04 -16.24 -37.80
N LEU A 226 7.91 -16.62 -38.39
CA LEU A 226 7.11 -17.77 -37.95
C LEU A 226 7.59 -19.13 -38.47
N GLN A 227 8.41 -19.14 -39.53
CA GLN A 227 8.88 -20.39 -40.14
C GLN A 227 9.96 -21.07 -39.29
N MET A 228 9.57 -22.12 -38.55
CA MET A 228 10.43 -22.80 -37.56
C MET A 228 11.27 -23.96 -38.08
N ASP A 229 11.12 -24.36 -39.36
CA ASP A 229 11.83 -25.53 -39.89
C ASP A 229 13.35 -25.41 -39.75
N THR A 230 13.95 -26.38 -39.07
CA THR A 230 15.40 -26.54 -38.81
C THR A 230 16.22 -26.85 -40.06
N SER A 231 15.59 -26.93 -41.24
CA SER A 231 16.23 -27.23 -42.52
C SER A 231 16.91 -26.02 -43.18
N VAL A 232 16.82 -24.82 -42.59
CA VAL A 232 17.50 -23.63 -43.11
C VAL A 232 18.99 -23.66 -42.74
N LYS A 233 19.72 -24.64 -43.29
CA LYS A 233 21.18 -24.79 -43.16
C LYS A 233 21.96 -23.55 -43.63
N ASP A 234 21.31 -22.62 -44.32
CA ASP A 234 21.88 -21.36 -44.82
C ASP A 234 21.23 -20.11 -44.20
N PHE A 235 20.80 -20.20 -42.93
CA PHE A 235 20.41 -18.99 -42.19
C PHE A 235 21.66 -18.35 -41.58
N VAL A 236 22.07 -17.21 -42.14
CA VAL A 236 23.39 -16.59 -41.87
C VAL A 236 23.32 -15.49 -40.80
N LEU A 237 22.14 -15.24 -40.22
CA LEU A 237 22.00 -14.19 -39.21
C LEU A 237 22.40 -14.71 -37.82
N PRO A 238 23.21 -13.96 -37.05
CA PRO A 238 23.66 -14.37 -35.73
C PRO A 238 22.48 -14.46 -34.76
N GLN A 239 22.52 -15.43 -33.85
CA GLN A 239 21.54 -15.53 -32.78
C GLN A 239 21.56 -14.27 -31.90
N PRO A 240 20.40 -13.87 -31.35
CA PRO A 240 20.35 -12.73 -30.45
C PRO A 240 21.18 -13.02 -29.20
N SER A 241 21.92 -12.02 -28.73
CA SER A 241 22.64 -12.13 -27.44
C SER A 241 21.68 -12.39 -26.28
N GLU A 242 22.16 -13.06 -25.23
CA GLU A 242 21.42 -13.24 -23.96
C GLU A 242 20.92 -11.90 -23.39
N ARG A 243 21.71 -10.83 -23.51
CA ARG A 243 21.31 -9.47 -23.14
C ARG A 243 20.08 -9.00 -23.91
N ALA A 244 20.00 -9.27 -25.22
CA ALA A 244 18.84 -8.88 -26.04
C ALA A 244 17.58 -9.64 -25.62
N LEU A 245 17.70 -10.95 -25.34
CA LEU A 245 16.61 -11.77 -24.81
C LEU A 245 16.17 -11.30 -23.41
N THR A 246 17.13 -10.96 -22.55
CA THR A 246 16.87 -10.41 -21.20
C THR A 246 16.04 -9.13 -21.28
N MET A 247 16.45 -8.19 -22.14
CA MET A 247 15.70 -6.94 -22.31
C MET A 247 14.33 -7.17 -22.93
N TYR A 248 14.19 -8.12 -23.86
CA TYR A 248 12.90 -8.50 -24.41
C TYR A 248 11.94 -8.95 -23.30
N PHE A 249 12.36 -9.86 -22.42
CA PHE A 249 11.51 -10.37 -21.35
C PHE A 249 11.20 -9.32 -20.28
N ILE A 250 12.11 -8.39 -20.00
CA ILE A 250 11.82 -7.24 -19.12
C ILE A 250 10.69 -6.38 -19.72
N ASN A 251 10.82 -6.02 -20.99
CA ASN A 251 9.81 -5.21 -21.67
C ASN A 251 8.48 -5.97 -21.82
N GLU A 252 8.54 -7.30 -21.93
CA GLU A 252 7.36 -8.15 -21.94
C GLU A 252 6.64 -8.11 -20.59
N MET A 253 7.37 -8.24 -19.49
CA MET A 253 6.80 -8.14 -18.14
C MET A 253 6.20 -6.75 -17.90
N ASP A 254 6.88 -5.69 -18.34
CA ASP A 254 6.37 -4.31 -18.32
C ASP A 254 5.03 -4.19 -19.05
N TYR A 255 4.96 -4.66 -20.30
CA TYR A 255 3.73 -4.65 -21.09
C TYR A 255 2.61 -5.49 -20.44
N LEU A 256 2.92 -6.68 -19.95
CA LEU A 256 1.94 -7.56 -19.32
C LEU A 256 1.42 -6.99 -18.00
N LEU A 257 2.27 -6.29 -17.25
CA LEU A 257 1.89 -5.66 -16.00
C LEU A 257 1.09 -4.37 -16.25
N ASN A 258 1.64 -3.44 -17.03
CA ASN A 258 1.11 -2.08 -17.13
C ASN A 258 0.02 -1.92 -18.19
N GLU A 259 0.10 -2.66 -19.31
CA GLU A 259 -0.91 -2.58 -20.39
C GLU A 259 -1.97 -3.67 -20.30
N LYS A 260 -1.63 -4.84 -19.74
CA LYS A 260 -2.56 -5.98 -19.62
C LYS A 260 -3.06 -6.26 -18.21
N ASN A 261 -2.43 -5.69 -17.19
CA ASN A 261 -2.73 -5.98 -15.78
C ASN A 261 -2.80 -7.49 -15.50
N ASN A 262 -1.79 -8.25 -15.96
CA ASN A 262 -1.80 -9.70 -15.95
C ASN A 262 -0.57 -10.28 -15.25
N MET A 263 -0.55 -10.13 -13.93
CA MET A 263 0.53 -10.64 -13.08
C MET A 263 0.78 -12.15 -13.22
N PRO A 264 -0.24 -13.03 -13.36
CA PRO A 264 0.02 -14.46 -13.56
C PRO A 264 0.82 -14.80 -14.82
N GLN A 265 0.70 -13.99 -15.90
CA GLN A 265 1.56 -14.16 -17.08
C GLN A 265 2.95 -13.59 -16.86
N VAL A 266 3.07 -12.47 -16.14
CA VAL A 266 4.37 -11.89 -15.75
C VAL A 266 5.22 -12.93 -15.01
N GLU A 267 4.63 -13.71 -14.11
CA GLU A 267 5.34 -14.76 -13.37
C GLU A 267 5.88 -15.87 -14.28
N LYS A 268 5.13 -16.26 -15.30
CA LYS A 268 5.59 -17.25 -16.27
C LYS A 268 6.75 -16.71 -17.12
N VAL A 269 6.66 -15.44 -17.52
CA VAL A 269 7.72 -14.76 -18.28
C VAL A 269 8.97 -14.57 -17.43
N TYR A 270 8.81 -14.29 -16.13
CA TYR A 270 9.92 -14.17 -15.18
C TYR A 270 10.81 -15.44 -15.17
N LEU A 271 10.22 -16.63 -15.26
CA LEU A 271 10.97 -17.89 -15.37
C LEU A 271 11.79 -17.99 -16.67
N ASN A 272 11.32 -17.39 -17.76
CA ASN A 272 12.09 -17.33 -19.01
C ASN A 272 13.22 -16.30 -18.91
N PHE A 273 12.94 -15.14 -18.29
CA PHE A 273 13.94 -14.13 -17.95
C PHE A 273 15.09 -14.72 -17.14
N GLU A 274 14.82 -15.47 -16.06
CA GLU A 274 15.87 -16.07 -15.23
C GLU A 274 16.74 -17.08 -15.98
N LYS A 275 16.18 -17.80 -16.97
CA LYS A 275 16.94 -18.75 -17.79
C LYS A 275 17.95 -18.09 -18.72
N VAL A 276 17.64 -16.90 -19.22
CA VAL A 276 18.46 -16.21 -20.24
C VAL A 276 19.27 -15.05 -19.68
N ASN A 277 18.98 -14.59 -18.47
CA ASN A 277 19.65 -13.44 -17.87
C ASN A 277 21.05 -13.82 -17.38
N PRO A 278 22.13 -13.22 -17.90
CA PRO A 278 23.49 -13.50 -17.45
C PRO A 278 23.82 -12.76 -16.15
N HIS A 279 22.86 -12.66 -15.23
CA HIS A 279 22.93 -11.93 -13.96
C HIS A 279 23.28 -10.45 -14.11
N LEU A 280 22.65 -9.76 -15.07
CA LEU A 280 22.87 -8.33 -15.26
C LEU A 280 22.22 -7.52 -14.14
N THR A 281 23.02 -6.79 -13.34
CA THR A 281 22.52 -5.89 -12.30
C THR A 281 21.50 -4.87 -12.83
N SER A 282 21.76 -4.27 -14.00
CA SER A 282 20.84 -3.31 -14.63
C SER A 282 19.50 -3.93 -15.02
N ALA A 283 19.45 -5.25 -15.28
CA ALA A 283 18.22 -5.95 -15.62
C ALA A 283 17.30 -6.07 -14.41
N TYR A 284 17.84 -6.51 -13.27
CA TYR A 284 17.11 -6.60 -12.02
C TYR A 284 16.71 -5.22 -11.47
N GLU A 285 17.56 -4.22 -11.63
CA GLU A 285 17.21 -2.84 -11.26
C GLU A 285 16.00 -2.34 -12.07
N ARG A 286 16.02 -2.50 -13.40
CA ARG A 286 14.91 -2.08 -14.26
C ARG A 286 13.63 -2.85 -13.94
N LEU A 287 13.73 -4.14 -13.64
CA LEU A 287 12.59 -4.94 -13.25
C LEU A 287 12.01 -4.50 -11.89
N GLY A 288 12.88 -4.16 -10.95
CA GLY A 288 12.49 -3.54 -9.69
C GLY A 288 11.76 -2.21 -9.89
N ASP A 289 12.22 -1.37 -10.82
CA ASP A 289 11.58 -0.10 -11.16
C ASP A 289 10.17 -0.32 -11.74
N ILE A 290 10.01 -1.30 -12.64
CA ILE A 290 8.71 -1.67 -13.24
C ILE A 290 7.72 -2.12 -12.16
N PHE A 291 8.15 -2.99 -11.25
CA PHE A 291 7.28 -3.49 -10.18
C PHE A 291 6.98 -2.42 -9.12
N TYR A 292 7.96 -1.61 -8.74
CA TYR A 292 7.79 -0.59 -7.70
C TYR A 292 6.86 0.55 -8.13
N ALA A 293 6.75 0.80 -9.43
CA ALA A 293 5.84 1.81 -9.97
C ALA A 293 4.35 1.39 -9.93
N ASN A 294 4.04 0.16 -9.54
CA ASN A 294 2.67 -0.34 -9.44
C ASN A 294 1.99 0.11 -8.14
N ASP A 295 0.68 0.35 -8.20
CA ASP A 295 -0.12 0.78 -7.03
C ASP A 295 -0.42 -0.36 -6.05
N ASP A 296 -0.36 -1.63 -6.48
CA ASP A 296 -0.54 -2.78 -5.60
C ASP A 296 0.71 -2.99 -4.73
N GLU A 297 0.55 -2.87 -3.42
CA GLU A 297 1.64 -3.00 -2.44
C GLU A 297 2.38 -4.35 -2.57
N THR A 298 1.69 -5.44 -2.91
CA THR A 298 2.32 -6.75 -3.08
C THR A 298 3.28 -6.75 -4.26
N ILE A 299 2.89 -6.11 -5.37
CA ILE A 299 3.71 -5.99 -6.58
C ILE A 299 4.87 -5.01 -6.30
N LYS A 300 4.59 -3.92 -5.60
CA LYS A 300 5.61 -2.95 -5.20
C LYS A 300 6.70 -3.59 -4.34
N LEU A 301 6.34 -4.40 -3.35
CA LEU A 301 7.29 -5.13 -2.51
C LEU A 301 8.10 -6.17 -3.30
N ARG A 302 7.52 -6.76 -4.36
CA ARG A 302 8.30 -7.56 -5.31
C ARG A 302 9.37 -6.73 -6.01
N GLY A 303 9.06 -5.48 -6.36
CA GLY A 303 10.04 -4.54 -6.91
C GLY A 303 11.22 -4.28 -5.96
N VAL A 304 10.93 -4.10 -4.67
CA VAL A 304 11.95 -3.98 -3.63
C VAL A 304 12.82 -5.24 -3.55
N ALA A 305 12.23 -6.44 -3.68
CA ALA A 305 12.99 -7.69 -3.71
C ALA A 305 13.93 -7.79 -4.92
N GLU A 306 13.51 -7.32 -6.10
CA GLU A 306 14.39 -7.29 -7.29
C GLU A 306 15.53 -6.26 -7.13
N TRP A 307 15.27 -5.11 -6.52
CA TRP A 307 16.34 -4.17 -6.15
C TRP A 307 17.33 -4.76 -5.15
N LYS A 308 16.87 -5.55 -4.17
CA LYS A 308 17.77 -6.26 -3.25
C LYS A 308 18.68 -7.25 -3.98
N LYS A 309 18.12 -8.07 -4.89
CA LYS A 309 18.92 -8.95 -5.75
C LYS A 309 19.97 -8.18 -6.53
N ALA A 310 19.59 -7.04 -7.13
CA ALA A 310 20.50 -6.18 -7.86
C ALA A 310 21.61 -5.59 -6.97
N TYR A 311 21.27 -5.19 -5.73
CA TYR A 311 22.23 -4.67 -4.75
C TYR A 311 23.26 -5.72 -4.33
N ASP A 312 22.82 -6.98 -4.18
CA ASP A 312 23.65 -8.08 -3.68
C ASP A 312 24.71 -8.55 -4.68
N PHE A 313 24.57 -8.26 -5.98
CA PHE A 313 25.63 -8.53 -6.97
C PHE A 313 26.90 -7.70 -6.74
N GLY A 314 26.80 -6.57 -6.03
CA GLY A 314 27.98 -5.81 -5.60
C GLY A 314 28.67 -4.98 -6.68
N ASP A 315 28.01 -4.72 -7.81
CA ASP A 315 28.55 -3.99 -8.96
C ASP A 315 28.71 -2.46 -8.73
N VAL A 316 29.23 -1.75 -9.74
CA VAL A 316 29.45 -0.28 -9.72
C VAL A 316 28.15 0.50 -9.42
N ASP A 317 27.00 -0.02 -9.84
CA ASP A 317 25.67 0.59 -9.63
C ASP A 317 25.11 0.40 -8.21
N ARG A 318 25.83 -0.32 -7.33
CA ARG A 318 25.38 -0.63 -5.96
C ARG A 318 24.97 0.60 -5.16
N ARG A 319 25.70 1.72 -5.32
CA ARG A 319 25.35 2.98 -4.63
C ARG A 319 24.02 3.55 -5.11
N ARG A 320 23.75 3.49 -6.43
CA ARG A 320 22.49 3.96 -7.01
C ARG A 320 21.32 3.12 -6.52
N ILE A 321 21.46 1.80 -6.54
CA ILE A 321 20.44 0.85 -6.07
C ILE A 321 20.24 0.98 -4.55
N GLY A 322 21.32 1.12 -3.79
CA GLY A 322 21.29 1.39 -2.35
C GLY A 322 20.49 2.66 -2.03
N GLY A 323 20.63 3.72 -2.83
CA GLY A 323 19.81 4.92 -2.71
C GLY A 323 18.31 4.71 -2.96
N LYS A 324 17.93 3.81 -3.89
CA LYS A 324 16.52 3.44 -4.12
C LYS A 324 15.94 2.67 -2.93
N LEU A 325 16.67 1.66 -2.45
CA LEU A 325 16.29 0.88 -1.27
C LEU A 325 16.22 1.75 -0.01
N SER A 326 17.20 2.63 0.18
CA SER A 326 17.22 3.59 1.28
C SER A 326 15.99 4.49 1.25
N ARG A 327 15.60 5.03 0.09
CA ARG A 327 14.39 5.84 -0.05
C ARG A 327 13.12 5.09 0.33
N HIS A 328 12.95 3.85 -0.14
CA HIS A 328 11.79 3.03 0.22
C HIS A 328 11.69 2.84 1.74
N TYR A 329 12.78 2.45 2.39
CA TYR A 329 12.81 2.25 3.84
C TYR A 329 12.66 3.55 4.64
N MET A 330 13.08 4.69 4.08
CA MET A 330 12.79 6.00 4.68
C MET A 330 11.30 6.35 4.63
N GLU A 331 10.62 6.03 3.52
CA GLU A 331 9.17 6.22 3.39
C GLU A 331 8.40 5.31 4.36
N GLU A 332 8.82 4.05 4.48
CA GLU A 332 8.25 3.08 5.43
C GLU A 332 8.44 3.53 6.89
N GLY A 333 9.66 3.96 7.26
CA GLY A 333 9.93 4.46 8.61
C GLY A 333 9.10 5.71 8.95
N LYS A 334 8.94 6.63 8.00
CA LYS A 334 8.08 7.82 8.17
C LYS A 334 6.60 7.45 8.29
N PHE A 335 6.15 6.43 7.56
CA PHE A 335 4.79 5.92 7.69
C PHE A 335 4.50 5.44 9.11
N TYR A 336 5.39 4.62 9.70
CA TYR A 336 5.23 4.15 11.07
C TYR A 336 5.35 5.27 12.11
N LEU A 337 6.26 6.24 11.92
CA LEU A 337 6.31 7.42 12.80
C LEU A 337 5.02 8.23 12.77
N ASN A 338 4.47 8.49 11.59
CA ASN A 338 3.21 9.23 11.48
C ASN A 338 2.03 8.45 12.09
N ARG A 339 2.05 7.11 11.99
CA ARG A 339 1.03 6.24 12.61
C ARG A 339 1.10 6.30 14.14
N PHE A 340 2.31 6.38 14.70
CA PHE A 340 2.53 6.51 16.14
C PHE A 340 1.95 7.81 16.73
N GLU A 341 1.83 8.89 15.94
CA GLU A 341 1.21 10.14 16.40
C GLU A 341 -0.33 10.07 16.52
N LEU A 342 -0.95 9.01 16.01
CA LEU A 342 -2.40 8.85 16.02
C LEU A 342 -2.88 8.19 17.33
N PRO A 343 -4.12 8.45 17.78
CA PRO A 343 -4.70 7.78 18.95
C PRO A 343 -4.83 6.26 18.81
N THR A 344 -4.71 5.74 17.59
CA THR A 344 -4.74 4.30 17.26
C THR A 344 -3.35 3.69 17.09
N ALA A 345 -2.32 4.35 17.60
CA ALA A 345 -0.93 3.88 17.52
C ALA A 345 -0.78 2.48 18.13
N GLU A 346 -0.03 1.64 17.43
CA GLU A 346 0.37 0.34 17.96
C GLU A 346 1.67 0.50 18.76
N GLU A 347 1.84 -0.30 19.82
CA GLU A 347 3.05 -0.24 20.65
C GLU A 347 4.33 -0.55 19.86
N THR A 348 4.20 -1.30 18.77
CA THR A 348 5.29 -1.71 17.87
C THR A 348 5.67 -0.67 16.84
N ASP A 349 4.94 0.44 16.71
CA ASP A 349 5.16 1.44 15.65
C ASP A 349 6.54 2.08 15.70
N LEU A 350 6.99 2.51 16.89
CA LEU A 350 8.32 3.11 17.04
C LEU A 350 9.43 2.11 16.73
N ASN A 351 9.27 0.85 17.10
CA ASN A 351 10.26 -0.19 16.81
C ASN A 351 10.31 -0.51 15.31
N SER A 352 9.16 -0.56 14.65
CA SER A 352 9.05 -0.78 13.20
C SER A 352 9.66 0.39 12.42
N ALA A 353 9.40 1.62 12.87
CA ALA A 353 10.04 2.82 12.33
C ALA A 353 11.57 2.77 12.48
N LEU A 354 12.07 2.41 13.65
CA LEU A 354 13.51 2.28 13.93
C LEU A 354 14.17 1.23 13.03
N GLU A 355 13.54 0.07 12.86
CA GLU A 355 14.02 -0.98 11.97
C GLU A 355 14.09 -0.49 10.52
N ALA A 356 13.04 0.17 10.04
CA ALA A 356 13.00 0.72 8.69
C ALA A 356 14.12 1.76 8.48
N PHE A 357 14.31 2.74 9.37
CA PHE A 357 15.41 3.71 9.23
C PHE A 357 16.80 3.05 9.33
N THR A 358 16.94 2.01 10.15
CA THR A 358 18.18 1.22 10.24
C THR A 358 18.46 0.51 8.91
N ASN A 359 17.43 -0.09 8.29
CA ASN A 359 17.54 -0.67 6.96
C ASN A 359 17.91 0.41 5.91
N ALA A 360 17.32 1.60 5.98
CA ALA A 360 17.67 2.70 5.09
C ALA A 360 19.15 3.08 5.18
N LEU A 361 19.70 3.16 6.40
CA LEU A 361 21.11 3.44 6.65
C LEU A 361 22.04 2.28 6.23
N ASN A 362 21.57 1.04 6.34
CA ASN A 362 22.33 -0.14 5.91
C ASN A 362 22.55 -0.17 4.40
N TYR A 363 21.55 0.27 3.62
CA TYR A 363 21.65 0.38 2.15
C TYR A 363 22.35 1.65 1.67
N ASP A 364 22.26 2.75 2.42
CA ASP A 364 23.02 3.98 2.18
C ASP A 364 23.60 4.56 3.48
N ARG A 365 24.85 4.20 3.76
CA ARG A 365 25.57 4.62 4.98
C ARG A 365 25.86 6.12 5.04
N ALA A 366 25.71 6.84 3.92
CA ALA A 366 25.91 8.28 3.86
C ALA A 366 24.60 9.06 4.04
N ASN A 367 23.48 8.39 4.28
CA ASN A 367 22.19 9.03 4.48
C ASN A 367 22.08 9.66 5.88
N GLU A 368 22.39 10.96 5.97
CA GLU A 368 22.33 11.73 7.21
C GLU A 368 20.91 11.82 7.79
N ASP A 369 19.89 11.89 6.94
CA ASP A 369 18.48 11.92 7.38
C ASP A 369 18.12 10.63 8.12
N ALA A 370 18.52 9.47 7.58
CA ALA A 370 18.29 8.17 8.22
C ALA A 370 18.94 8.11 9.61
N ALA A 371 20.18 8.58 9.74
CA ALA A 371 20.87 8.66 11.03
C ALA A 371 20.15 9.58 12.02
N SER A 372 19.68 10.74 11.57
CA SER A 372 18.89 11.67 12.39
C SER A 372 17.59 11.02 12.87
N TYR A 373 16.85 10.35 11.99
CA TYR A 373 15.61 9.66 12.35
C TYR A 373 15.83 8.47 13.29
N ILE A 374 16.94 7.74 13.16
CA ILE A 374 17.33 6.70 14.13
C ILE A 374 17.55 7.32 15.50
N GLN A 375 18.27 8.45 15.59
CA GLN A 375 18.52 9.13 16.85
C GLN A 375 17.21 9.62 17.49
N SER A 376 16.35 10.31 16.73
CA SER A 376 15.08 10.82 17.26
C SER A 376 14.15 9.69 17.69
N THR A 377 14.08 8.60 16.92
CA THR A 377 13.23 7.44 17.25
C THR A 377 13.74 6.73 18.51
N ASN A 378 15.05 6.59 18.70
CA ASN A 378 15.63 6.04 19.94
C ASN A 378 15.29 6.90 21.17
N VAL A 379 15.32 8.23 21.04
CA VAL A 379 14.90 9.14 22.11
C VAL A 379 13.41 8.94 22.41
N ALA A 380 12.56 8.89 21.38
CA ALA A 380 11.12 8.67 21.56
C ALA A 380 10.81 7.32 22.25
N ILE A 381 11.50 6.24 21.87
CA ILE A 381 11.37 4.92 22.52
C ILE A 381 11.78 5.01 23.99
N ARG A 382 12.92 5.65 24.29
CA ARG A 382 13.40 5.82 25.66
C ARG A 382 12.40 6.62 26.51
N ASP A 383 11.89 7.72 25.98
CA ASP A 383 10.95 8.58 26.68
C ASP A 383 9.62 7.86 26.94
N ARG A 384 9.10 7.11 25.95
CA ARG A 384 7.91 6.26 26.13
C ARG A 384 8.14 5.21 27.21
N ASN A 385 9.29 4.51 27.17
CA ASN A 385 9.62 3.48 28.17
C ASN A 385 9.75 4.08 29.58
N ALA A 386 10.30 5.28 29.71
CA ALA A 386 10.38 5.98 31.00
C ALA A 386 8.98 6.33 31.52
N ARG A 387 8.06 6.82 30.67
CA ARG A 387 6.65 7.06 31.05
C ARG A 387 5.94 5.77 31.46
N LEU A 388 6.17 4.68 30.73
CA LEU A 388 5.64 3.36 31.07
C LEU A 388 6.15 2.88 32.45
N GLU A 389 7.44 3.05 32.73
CA GLU A 389 8.04 2.69 34.02
C GLU A 389 7.43 3.51 35.17
N VAL A 390 7.20 4.82 34.96
CA VAL A 390 6.51 5.67 35.92
C VAL A 390 5.08 5.16 36.17
N ALA A 391 4.31 4.86 35.12
CA ALA A 391 2.96 4.31 35.27
C ALA A 391 2.96 2.99 36.05
N LEU A 392 3.90 2.08 35.74
CA LEU A 392 4.06 0.81 36.48
C LEU A 392 4.44 1.04 37.95
N SER A 393 5.33 2.00 38.24
CA SER A 393 5.72 2.36 39.60
C SER A 393 4.55 2.94 40.41
N ILE A 394 3.70 3.75 39.78
CA ILE A 394 2.48 4.28 40.38
C ILE A 394 1.51 3.13 40.70
N ILE A 395 1.29 2.19 39.77
CA ILE A 395 0.45 0.99 40.02
C ILE A 395 0.99 0.19 41.20
N ALA A 396 2.29 -0.11 41.20
CA ALA A 396 2.92 -0.89 42.26
C ALA A 396 2.84 -0.19 43.62
N THR A 397 2.98 1.14 43.64
CA THR A 397 2.82 1.94 44.87
C THR A 397 1.37 1.90 45.35
N GLY A 398 0.39 2.05 44.45
CA GLY A 398 -1.03 1.90 44.76
C GLY A 398 -1.36 0.51 45.32
N GLU A 399 -0.79 -0.55 44.76
CA GLU A 399 -0.95 -1.93 45.25
C GLU A 399 -0.31 -2.13 46.65
N ARG A 400 0.85 -1.53 46.91
CA ARG A 400 1.48 -1.58 48.24
C ARG A 400 0.64 -0.85 49.30
N VAL A 401 0.11 0.32 48.95
CA VAL A 401 -0.77 1.11 49.84
C VAL A 401 -2.10 0.38 50.05
N HIS A 402 -2.59 -0.35 49.04
CA HIS A 402 -3.72 -1.25 49.18
C HIS A 402 -3.47 -2.34 50.25
N GLU A 403 -2.33 -3.03 50.19
CA GLU A 403 -1.97 -4.04 51.20
C GLU A 403 -1.85 -3.43 52.62
N GLU A 404 -1.33 -2.21 52.73
CA GLU A 404 -1.23 -1.49 54.00
C GLU A 404 -2.62 -1.17 54.57
N ALA A 405 -3.56 -0.74 53.72
CA ALA A 405 -4.96 -0.54 54.12
C ALA A 405 -5.62 -1.83 54.63
N ASN A 406 -5.35 -2.97 53.99
CA ASN A 406 -5.85 -4.27 54.45
C ASN A 406 -5.34 -4.62 55.86
N ARG A 407 -4.08 -4.29 56.18
CA ARG A 407 -3.54 -4.52 57.54
C ARG A 407 -4.26 -3.66 58.59
N PHE A 408 -4.59 -2.40 58.28
CA PHE A 408 -5.39 -1.56 59.18
C PHE A 408 -6.79 -2.13 59.39
N ARG A 409 -7.43 -2.61 58.31
CA ARG A 409 -8.73 -3.29 58.40
C ARG A 409 -8.66 -4.55 59.28
N GLU A 410 -7.64 -5.39 59.10
CA GLU A 410 -7.43 -6.60 59.93
C GLU A 410 -7.20 -6.28 61.41
N ALA A 411 -6.55 -5.15 61.70
CA ALA A 411 -6.36 -4.64 63.05
C ALA A 411 -7.60 -3.94 63.64
N SER A 412 -8.72 -3.91 62.90
CA SER A 412 -9.94 -3.15 63.24
C SER A 412 -9.72 -1.63 63.38
N ASP A 413 -8.65 -1.10 62.80
CA ASP A 413 -8.38 0.35 62.71
C ASP A 413 -9.03 0.91 61.44
N PHE A 414 -10.37 0.99 61.47
CA PHE A 414 -11.18 1.30 60.30
C PHE A 414 -10.96 2.73 59.77
N ALA A 415 -10.65 3.70 60.64
CA ALA A 415 -10.34 5.08 60.22
C ALA A 415 -9.11 5.12 59.31
N ASN A 416 -8.02 4.48 59.75
CA ASN A 416 -6.79 4.42 58.97
C ASN A 416 -6.96 3.52 57.75
N ALA A 417 -7.77 2.45 57.82
CA ALA A 417 -8.08 1.61 56.66
C ALA A 417 -8.74 2.42 55.53
N ILE A 418 -9.85 3.13 55.82
CA ILE A 418 -10.59 3.94 54.83
C ILE A 418 -9.69 5.04 54.23
N SER A 419 -8.95 5.76 55.08
CA SER A 419 -8.04 6.81 54.61
C SER A 419 -6.94 6.26 53.69
N THR A 420 -6.39 5.10 54.02
CA THR A 420 -5.31 4.47 53.24
C THR A 420 -5.82 3.90 51.92
N TYR A 421 -7.04 3.32 51.89
CA TYR A 421 -7.68 2.93 50.63
C TYR A 421 -7.89 4.12 49.68
N ARG A 422 -8.34 5.27 50.20
CA ARG A 422 -8.48 6.50 49.39
C ARG A 422 -7.13 6.99 48.84
N GLN A 423 -6.07 6.89 49.64
CA GLN A 423 -4.72 7.19 49.18
C GLN A 423 -4.30 6.26 48.04
N ALA A 424 -4.60 4.96 48.12
CA ALA A 424 -4.35 4.01 47.03
C ALA A 424 -5.15 4.35 45.75
N ILE A 425 -6.42 4.76 45.89
CA ILE A 425 -7.24 5.25 44.76
C ILE A 425 -6.57 6.45 44.09
N GLY A 426 -6.05 7.41 44.85
CA GLY A 426 -5.36 8.58 44.31
C GLY A 426 -4.16 8.24 43.44
N PHE A 427 -3.42 7.16 43.75
CA PHE A 427 -2.36 6.66 42.86
C PHE A 427 -2.92 6.10 41.55
N PHE A 428 -3.98 5.29 41.58
CA PHE A 428 -4.57 4.75 40.36
C PHE A 428 -5.25 5.81 39.49
N GLU A 429 -5.76 6.90 40.08
CA GLU A 429 -6.33 8.04 39.35
C GLU A 429 -5.27 8.88 38.61
N ALA A 430 -4.01 8.82 39.05
CA ALA A 430 -2.91 9.53 38.40
C ALA A 430 -2.45 8.88 37.08
N ILE A 431 -3.03 7.73 36.70
CA ILE A 431 -2.67 6.98 35.48
C ILE A 431 -3.61 7.41 34.35
N ASP A 432 -3.03 7.89 33.26
CA ASP A 432 -3.72 8.29 32.04
C ASP A 432 -3.96 7.09 31.10
N ASP A 433 -4.59 7.37 29.96
CA ASP A 433 -4.94 6.38 28.93
C ASP A 433 -3.85 6.19 27.85
N GLU A 434 -2.64 6.76 28.02
CA GLU A 434 -1.50 6.56 27.08
C GLU A 434 -1.18 5.07 26.93
N PHE A 435 -1.24 4.33 28.05
CA PHE A 435 -0.97 2.89 28.10
C PHE A 435 -2.24 2.13 28.48
N LYS A 436 -3.00 1.71 27.47
CA LYS A 436 -4.33 1.10 27.64
C LYS A 436 -4.39 -0.02 28.68
N ALA A 437 -3.44 -0.95 28.68
CA ALA A 437 -3.45 -2.08 29.62
C ALA A 437 -3.27 -1.62 31.08
N GLN A 438 -2.40 -0.64 31.30
CA GLN A 438 -2.11 -0.05 32.61
C GLN A 438 -3.30 0.80 33.08
N TYR A 439 -3.92 1.55 32.17
CA TYR A 439 -5.15 2.31 32.43
C TYR A 439 -6.33 1.41 32.82
N GLU A 440 -6.53 0.31 32.10
CA GLU A 440 -7.58 -0.68 32.41
C GLU A 440 -7.32 -1.32 33.79
N LYS A 441 -6.08 -1.73 34.07
CA LYS A 441 -5.68 -2.28 35.37
C LYS A 441 -5.91 -1.27 36.51
N ALA A 442 -5.55 0.00 36.30
CA ALA A 442 -5.75 1.07 37.28
C ALA A 442 -7.25 1.29 37.58
N ASN A 443 -8.09 1.32 36.54
CA ASN A 443 -9.54 1.45 36.69
C ASN A 443 -10.19 0.25 37.40
N GLU A 444 -9.73 -0.97 37.11
CA GLU A 444 -10.18 -2.17 37.82
C GLU A 444 -9.84 -2.09 39.31
N ASN A 445 -8.59 -1.76 39.64
CA ASN A 445 -8.15 -1.59 41.02
C ASN A 445 -8.93 -0.49 41.73
N LYS A 446 -9.16 0.67 41.09
CA LYS A 446 -10.01 1.74 41.64
C LYS A 446 -11.41 1.25 41.99
N ARG A 447 -12.06 0.51 41.09
CA ARG A 447 -13.39 -0.08 41.33
C ARG A 447 -13.38 -1.13 42.44
N ARG A 448 -12.28 -1.87 42.59
CA ARG A 448 -12.11 -2.82 43.70
C ARG A 448 -12.00 -2.09 45.04
N LEU A 449 -11.11 -1.11 45.15
CA LEU A 449 -10.90 -0.35 46.38
C LEU A 449 -12.15 0.42 46.82
N THR A 450 -12.92 0.95 45.87
CA THR A 450 -14.19 1.64 46.19
C THR A 450 -15.20 0.68 46.85
N ARG A 451 -15.22 -0.59 46.42
CA ARG A 451 -16.04 -1.63 47.05
C ARG A 451 -15.50 -1.99 48.42
N GLU A 452 -14.20 -2.17 48.56
CA GLU A 452 -13.57 -2.49 49.85
C GLU A 452 -13.79 -1.38 50.90
N ILE A 453 -13.76 -0.10 50.51
CA ILE A 453 -14.14 1.02 51.39
C ILE A 453 -15.60 0.85 51.85
N SER A 454 -16.50 0.51 50.94
CA SER A 454 -17.92 0.29 51.27
C SER A 454 -18.09 -0.90 52.23
N ASP A 455 -17.33 -1.97 52.04
CA ASP A 455 -17.34 -3.14 52.93
C ASP A 455 -16.85 -2.77 54.35
N VAL A 456 -15.78 -1.98 54.46
CA VAL A 456 -15.29 -1.48 55.76
C VAL A 456 -16.30 -0.56 56.44
N ILE A 457 -16.97 0.31 55.68
CA ILE A 457 -18.04 1.16 56.22
C ILE A 457 -19.17 0.30 56.81
N ASN A 458 -19.57 -0.77 56.11
CA ASN A 458 -20.58 -1.70 56.62
C ASN A 458 -20.10 -2.43 57.87
N GLU A 459 -18.83 -2.86 57.94
CA GLU A 459 -18.25 -3.47 59.16
C GLU A 459 -18.30 -2.52 60.36
N VAL A 460 -18.07 -1.22 60.15
CA VAL A 460 -18.19 -0.19 61.20
C VAL A 460 -19.65 -0.02 61.66
N LEU A 461 -20.60 0.02 60.72
CA LEU A 461 -22.03 0.12 61.03
C LEU A 461 -22.56 -1.14 61.76
N ASP A 462 -22.05 -2.32 61.40
CA ASP A 462 -22.36 -3.58 62.07
C ASP A 462 -21.80 -3.59 63.50
N ALA A 463 -20.56 -3.12 63.70
CA ALA A 463 -19.97 -2.97 65.04
C ALA A 463 -20.77 -1.98 65.92
N ALA A 464 -21.24 -0.87 65.33
CA ALA A 464 -22.12 0.08 66.01
C ALA A 464 -23.47 -0.54 66.38
N SER A 465 -24.07 -1.33 65.48
CA SER A 465 -25.31 -2.07 65.73
C SER A 465 -25.14 -3.12 66.83
N GLN A 466 -24.01 -3.83 66.85
CA GLN A 466 -23.68 -4.78 67.92
C GLN A 466 -23.57 -4.09 69.28
N ALA A 467 -22.98 -2.89 69.36
CA ALA A 467 -22.95 -2.13 70.61
C ALA A 467 -24.36 -1.74 71.09
N ILE A 468 -25.29 -1.45 70.18
CA ILE A 468 -26.71 -1.26 70.50
C ILE A 468 -27.33 -2.56 71.03
N ASP A 469 -27.11 -3.70 70.37
CA ASP A 469 -27.62 -4.99 70.81
C ASP A 469 -27.08 -5.42 72.18
N GLU A 470 -25.80 -5.16 72.45
CA GLU A 470 -25.18 -5.38 73.76
C GLU A 470 -25.80 -4.47 74.83
N GLY A 471 -26.08 -3.22 74.49
CA GLY A 471 -26.83 -2.30 75.33
C GLY A 471 -28.23 -2.82 75.65
N ASP A 472 -28.96 -3.33 74.65
CA ASP A 472 -30.29 -3.90 74.81
C ASP A 472 -30.27 -5.12 75.76
N ARG A 473 -29.30 -6.03 75.60
CA ARG A 473 -29.13 -7.19 76.51
C ARG A 473 -28.80 -6.78 77.94
N ALA A 474 -27.93 -5.77 78.11
CA ALA A 474 -27.58 -5.25 79.43
C ALA A 474 -28.78 -4.57 80.10
N ARG A 475 -29.60 -3.85 79.33
CA ARG A 475 -30.85 -3.24 79.79
C ARG A 475 -31.85 -4.31 80.25
N ASP A 476 -32.07 -5.34 79.44
CA ASP A 476 -32.97 -6.46 79.78
C ASP A 476 -32.51 -7.21 81.04
N SER A 477 -31.19 -7.26 81.27
CA SER A 477 -30.55 -7.82 82.47
C SER A 477 -30.53 -6.86 83.67
N LYS A 478 -31.16 -5.68 83.56
CA LYS A 478 -31.22 -4.60 84.57
C LYS A 478 -29.86 -3.98 84.93
N GLN A 479 -28.86 -4.12 84.07
CA GLN A 479 -27.54 -3.48 84.19
C GLN A 479 -27.54 -2.14 83.44
N PHE A 480 -28.35 -1.20 83.91
CA PHE A 480 -28.63 0.04 83.18
C PHE A 480 -27.40 0.93 82.92
N ASP A 481 -26.42 0.96 83.83
CA ASP A 481 -25.19 1.73 83.62
C ASP A 481 -24.30 1.15 82.51
N VAL A 482 -24.27 -0.18 82.38
CA VAL A 482 -23.57 -0.87 81.28
C VAL A 482 -24.31 -0.63 79.96
N ALA A 483 -25.65 -0.70 79.97
CA ALA A 483 -26.47 -0.44 78.79
C ALA A 483 -26.28 0.99 78.25
N ILE A 484 -26.37 2.00 79.13
CA ILE A 484 -26.15 3.40 78.78
C ILE A 484 -24.73 3.60 78.24
N GLY A 485 -23.72 2.98 78.86
CA GLY A 485 -22.34 3.03 78.38
C GLY A 485 -22.17 2.45 76.96
N SER A 486 -22.79 1.31 76.67
CA SER A 486 -22.76 0.69 75.34
C SER A 486 -23.43 1.56 74.27
N TYR A 487 -24.60 2.16 74.55
CA TYR A 487 -25.24 3.08 73.60
C TYR A 487 -24.44 4.37 73.40
N GLN A 488 -23.86 4.94 74.47
CA GLN A 488 -23.02 6.14 74.38
C GLN A 488 -21.71 5.91 73.62
N HIS A 489 -21.27 4.66 73.47
CA HIS A 489 -20.09 4.30 72.69
C HIS A 489 -20.36 4.33 71.17
N VAL A 490 -21.61 4.19 70.74
CA VAL A 490 -22.00 4.10 69.31
C VAL A 490 -21.54 5.30 68.47
N PRO A 491 -21.73 6.57 68.88
CA PRO A 491 -21.22 7.73 68.12
C PRO A 491 -19.70 7.69 67.93
N SER A 492 -18.95 7.16 68.91
CA SER A 492 -17.49 7.05 68.79
C SER A 492 -17.04 5.94 67.83
N ILE A 493 -17.84 4.89 67.65
CA ILE A 493 -17.58 3.82 66.68
C ILE A 493 -17.78 4.36 65.26
N VAL A 494 -18.92 5.03 64.99
CA VAL A 494 -19.24 5.51 63.63
C VAL A 494 -18.48 6.79 63.23
N ALA A 495 -17.89 7.50 64.18
CA ALA A 495 -17.10 8.72 63.92
C ALA A 495 -15.87 8.49 63.01
N VAL A 496 -15.44 7.24 62.84
CA VAL A 496 -14.35 6.85 61.93
C VAL A 496 -14.75 6.92 60.45
N ILE A 497 -16.06 6.94 60.15
CA ILE A 497 -16.57 7.05 58.78
C ILE A 497 -16.54 8.52 58.35
N PRO A 498 -15.80 8.88 57.28
CA PRO A 498 -15.79 10.26 56.79
C PRO A 498 -17.16 10.66 56.22
N VAL A 499 -17.70 11.81 56.65
CA VAL A 499 -18.99 12.36 56.16
C VAL A 499 -19.01 12.59 54.63
N SER A 500 -17.83 12.65 54.00
CA SER A 500 -17.67 12.87 52.56
C SER A 500 -17.81 11.62 51.69
N GLU A 501 -18.07 10.43 52.24
CA GLU A 501 -18.12 9.18 51.45
C GLU A 501 -19.31 9.09 50.50
N SER A 502 -20.52 9.31 51.02
CA SER A 502 -21.75 9.28 50.22
C SER A 502 -22.91 9.87 51.00
N PRO A 503 -23.87 10.56 50.35
CA PRO A 503 -25.08 11.03 51.00
C PRO A 503 -25.91 9.93 51.68
N ASN A 504 -25.82 8.68 51.20
CA ASN A 504 -26.52 7.55 51.81
C ASN A 504 -25.80 7.07 53.07
N VAL A 505 -24.47 6.93 53.02
CA VAL A 505 -23.66 6.56 54.19
C VAL A 505 -23.82 7.57 55.32
N ALA A 506 -23.85 8.87 55.00
CA ALA A 506 -24.10 9.91 56.00
C ALA A 506 -25.46 9.73 56.71
N LYS A 507 -26.51 9.39 55.96
CA LYS A 507 -27.84 9.11 56.53
C LYS A 507 -27.85 7.87 57.40
N ASP A 508 -27.14 6.81 57.00
CA ASP A 508 -27.07 5.58 57.77
C ASP A 508 -26.32 5.79 59.09
N VAL A 509 -25.22 6.55 59.06
CA VAL A 509 -24.50 7.00 60.27
C VAL A 509 -25.41 7.83 61.18
N ASP A 510 -26.09 8.85 60.63
CA ASP A 510 -27.01 9.70 61.41
C ASP A 510 -28.17 8.89 62.02
N ALA A 511 -28.69 7.91 61.28
CA ALA A 511 -29.76 7.03 61.76
C ALA A 511 -29.32 6.14 62.92
N VAL A 512 -28.10 5.58 62.84
CA VAL A 512 -27.52 4.77 63.92
C VAL A 512 -27.25 5.61 65.16
N ILE A 513 -26.74 6.84 64.99
CA ILE A 513 -26.54 7.80 66.09
C ILE A 513 -27.89 8.13 66.75
N ALA A 514 -28.89 8.55 65.97
CA ALA A 514 -30.22 8.89 66.50
C ALA A 514 -30.89 7.70 67.21
N LEU A 515 -30.71 6.48 66.71
CA LEU A 515 -31.19 5.28 67.38
C LEU A 515 -30.51 5.07 68.73
N SER A 516 -29.18 5.24 68.79
CA SER A 516 -28.43 5.11 70.04
C SER A 516 -28.83 6.14 71.09
N GLU A 517 -29.05 7.40 70.71
CA GLU A 517 -29.50 8.47 71.61
C GLU A 517 -30.87 8.16 72.20
N LYS A 518 -31.82 7.72 71.36
CA LYS A 518 -33.15 7.29 71.81
C LYS A 518 -33.06 6.15 72.82
N LYS A 519 -32.17 5.18 72.60
CA LYS A 519 -31.96 4.03 73.51
C LYS A 519 -31.34 4.45 74.85
N VAL A 520 -30.47 5.45 74.87
CA VAL A 520 -29.96 6.07 76.11
C VAL A 520 -31.11 6.66 76.92
N GLU A 521 -32.00 7.43 76.29
CA GLU A 521 -33.16 8.04 76.96
C GLU A 521 -34.10 6.97 77.53
N GLU A 522 -34.42 5.93 76.74
CA GLU A 522 -35.25 4.80 77.19
C GLU A 522 -34.66 4.10 78.42
N ALA A 523 -33.36 3.79 78.39
CA ALA A 523 -32.67 3.13 79.49
C ALA A 523 -32.59 4.00 80.76
N GLN A 524 -32.42 5.32 80.63
CA GLN A 524 -32.43 6.25 81.77
C GLN A 524 -33.81 6.33 82.44
N VAL A 525 -34.88 6.39 81.65
CA VAL A 525 -36.25 6.40 82.18
C VAL A 525 -36.57 5.09 82.89
N GLU A 526 -36.15 3.95 82.33
CA GLU A 526 -36.38 2.64 82.91
C GLU A 526 -35.57 2.40 84.19
N LYS A 527 -34.31 2.85 84.23
CA LYS A 527 -33.47 2.86 85.43
C LYS A 527 -34.16 3.61 86.57
N LEU A 528 -34.66 4.82 86.30
CA LEU A 528 -35.33 5.67 87.29
C LEU A 528 -36.61 5.01 87.83
N ARG A 529 -37.39 4.36 86.96
CA ARG A 529 -38.57 3.57 87.38
C ARG A 529 -38.20 2.35 88.21
N TYR A 530 -37.12 1.66 87.85
CA TYR A 530 -36.64 0.49 88.58
C TYR A 530 -36.10 0.85 89.98
N GLU A 531 -35.34 1.95 90.10
CA GLU A 531 -34.85 2.47 91.37
C GLU A 531 -35.99 2.93 92.29
N GLN A 532 -37.01 3.61 91.73
CA GLN A 532 -38.23 3.98 92.48
C GLN A 532 -39.01 2.74 92.95
N ALA A 533 -39.10 1.69 92.12
CA ALA A 533 -39.75 0.43 92.51
C ALA A 533 -38.97 -0.33 93.59
N LEU A 534 -37.62 -0.30 93.55
CA LEU A 534 -36.76 -0.84 94.61
C LEU A 534 -36.92 -0.08 95.92
N GLN A 535 -37.00 1.26 95.88
CA GLN A 535 -37.28 2.09 97.06
C GLN A 535 -38.67 1.79 97.64
N ALA A 536 -39.70 1.71 96.80
CA ALA A 536 -41.06 1.37 97.24
C ALA A 536 -41.16 -0.07 97.80
N ALA A 537 -40.42 -1.03 97.25
CA ALA A 537 -40.35 -2.40 97.78
C ALA A 537 -39.58 -2.50 99.11
N ALA A 538 -38.52 -1.70 99.28
CA ALA A 538 -37.78 -1.58 100.54
C ALA A 538 -38.64 -0.91 101.63
N GLU A 539 -39.47 0.08 101.28
CA GLU A 539 -40.43 0.71 102.19
C GLU A 539 -41.57 -0.26 102.57
N ALA A 540 -42.02 -1.12 101.65
CA ALA A 540 -43.03 -2.16 101.93
C ALA A 540 -42.50 -3.33 102.80
N GLN A 541 -41.21 -3.68 102.71
CA GLN A 541 -40.58 -4.65 103.60
C GLN A 541 -40.20 -4.07 104.97
N GLY A 542 -40.09 -2.74 105.10
CA GLY A 542 -39.85 -2.05 106.37
C GLY A 542 -41.09 -1.88 107.26
N GLN A 543 -42.32 -2.07 106.74
CA GLN A 543 -43.57 -1.91 107.51
C GLN A 543 -44.23 -3.24 107.95
N GLY A 544 -43.61 -4.39 107.69
CA GLY A 544 -44.16 -5.71 108.00
C GLY A 544 -43.69 -6.38 109.31
N GLY A 545 -42.96 -5.67 110.18
CA GLY A 545 -42.37 -6.30 111.37
C GLY A 545 -42.37 -5.45 112.63
N ALA A 546 -43.47 -5.43 113.39
CA ALA A 546 -43.44 -5.43 114.86
C ALA A 546 -44.82 -5.79 115.47
N PRO A 547 -44.86 -6.47 116.65
CA PRO A 547 -45.96 -7.30 117.13
C PRO A 547 -46.81 -6.65 118.25
N GLY A 548 -48.04 -7.13 118.45
CA GLY A 548 -48.86 -6.87 119.64
C GLY A 548 -50.00 -7.87 119.69
N GLN A 549 -49.90 -8.90 120.54
CA GLN A 549 -50.59 -9.03 121.85
C GLN A 549 -52.11 -9.15 121.75
#